data_AF-A0A2S1JTE8-F1
#
_entry.id   AF-A0A2S1JTE8-F1
#
_cell.length_a   1.000
_cell.length_b   1.000
_cell.length_c   1.000
_cell.angle_alpha   90.00
_cell.angle_beta   90.00
_cell.angle_gamma   90.00
#
_symmetry.space_group_name_H-M   'P 1'
#
loop_
_entity.id
_entity.type
_entity.pdbx_description
1 polymer ?
#
loop_
_entity_poly.entity_id
_entity_poly.type
_entity_poly.pdbx_seq_one_letter_code
_entity_poly.pdbx_strand_id
1 'polypeptide(L)'
;MGVNRIARNNNGVKTWGFSQSSPRTYIHYFRFSKFGICAALAAHWIKSNAVDEMGLPDRLGLTPTTQNVGPFSLRTYRSLNIGELIRIGRDFHTWTYGGGRQGPNIENWLIGQGLHQEYRWSTSEIDEALNNFVVLPPGQAAPARPPAPPINIKLVNALRKLKDAYAYITFSGRRAGHAVSAWIADDRVNSDIGALFFDPNYGEYRFQSRNDFFDFFEEYYRHAYMSGWFIRFTRDWSVDAYTCKVW
;
A
#
# COMPACT_ATOMS: atom_id res chain seq x y z
N MET A 1 17.36 -4.31 10.64
CA MET A 1 17.32 -5.37 9.60
C MET A 1 16.61 -4.79 8.39
N GLY A 2 17.27 -4.55 7.24
CA GLY A 2 16.60 -3.80 6.15
C GLY A 2 15.38 -4.51 5.56
N VAL A 3 14.40 -3.75 5.03
CA VAL A 3 13.16 -4.27 4.42
C VAL A 3 13.43 -5.32 3.34
N ASN A 4 14.45 -5.12 2.48
CA ASN A 4 14.86 -6.11 1.48
C ASN A 4 15.30 -7.46 2.07
N ARG A 5 15.81 -7.47 3.31
CA ARG A 5 16.18 -8.72 4.00
C ARG A 5 14.94 -9.41 4.56
N ILE A 6 14.00 -8.66 5.12
CA ILE A 6 12.70 -9.17 5.58
C ILE A 6 11.94 -9.79 4.40
N ALA A 7 11.87 -9.11 3.25
CA ALA A 7 11.26 -9.66 2.04
C ALA A 7 11.88 -11.00 1.63
N ARG A 8 13.22 -11.07 1.51
CA ARG A 8 13.90 -12.32 1.12
C ARG A 8 13.72 -13.46 2.11
N ASN A 9 13.68 -13.17 3.41
CA ASN A 9 13.42 -14.19 4.43
C ASN A 9 12.01 -14.79 4.33
N ASN A 10 11.08 -14.05 3.72
CA ASN A 10 9.70 -14.44 3.48
C ASN A 10 9.46 -14.65 1.97
N ASN A 11 10.44 -15.21 1.24
CA ASN A 11 10.35 -15.56 -0.19
C ASN A 11 9.93 -14.44 -1.15
N GLY A 12 10.03 -13.18 -0.72
CA GLY A 12 9.71 -12.00 -1.50
C GLY A 12 10.87 -11.53 -2.36
N VAL A 13 10.55 -11.07 -3.57
CA VAL A 13 11.50 -10.48 -4.51
C VAL A 13 11.16 -9.01 -4.71
N LYS A 14 12.16 -8.13 -4.55
CA LYS A 14 12.00 -6.73 -4.91
C LYS A 14 11.97 -6.57 -6.43
N THR A 15 10.88 -6.06 -6.97
CA THR A 15 10.69 -5.89 -8.42
C THR A 15 11.29 -4.58 -8.91
N TRP A 16 11.12 -3.49 -8.13
CA TRP A 16 11.77 -2.20 -8.40
C TRP A 16 11.98 -1.38 -7.13
N GLY A 17 12.96 -0.48 -7.18
CA GLY A 17 13.33 0.39 -6.08
C GLY A 17 12.88 1.82 -6.30
N PHE A 18 12.27 2.39 -5.27
CA PHE A 18 11.91 3.80 -5.24
C PHE A 18 11.88 4.28 -3.79
N SER A 19 12.13 5.58 -3.60
CA SER A 19 11.99 6.19 -2.29
C SER A 19 11.56 7.64 -2.48
N GLN A 20 10.37 7.98 -2.00
CA GLN A 20 9.91 9.37 -1.97
C GLN A 20 10.78 10.23 -1.06
N SER A 21 11.29 9.67 0.05
CA SER A 21 12.12 10.37 1.02
C SER A 21 13.57 10.60 0.55
N SER A 22 13.96 10.00 -0.58
CA SER A 22 15.23 10.31 -1.24
C SER A 22 15.28 11.79 -1.65
N PRO A 23 16.39 12.52 -1.40
CA PRO A 23 16.55 13.89 -1.88
C PRO A 23 16.34 14.04 -3.39
N ARG A 24 16.70 13.01 -4.18
CA ARG A 24 16.51 12.99 -5.65
C ARG A 24 15.04 13.02 -6.06
N THR A 25 14.15 12.56 -5.20
CA THR A 25 12.71 12.52 -5.46
C THR A 25 12.03 13.71 -4.78
N TYR A 26 12.34 13.93 -3.50
CA TYR A 26 11.72 14.94 -2.65
C TYR A 26 11.78 16.36 -3.22
N ILE A 27 12.92 16.76 -3.79
CA ILE A 27 13.14 18.11 -4.34
C ILE A 27 12.14 18.49 -5.46
N HIS A 28 11.53 17.50 -6.11
CA HIS A 28 10.61 17.75 -7.21
C HIS A 28 9.16 17.94 -6.78
N TYR A 29 8.78 17.45 -5.59
CA TYR A 29 7.40 17.51 -5.10
C TYR A 29 7.22 18.23 -3.76
N PHE A 30 8.28 18.63 -3.04
CA PHE A 30 8.17 19.22 -1.70
C PHE A 30 7.24 20.43 -1.60
N ARG A 31 7.08 21.19 -2.70
CA ARG A 31 6.15 22.32 -2.81
C ARG A 31 4.67 21.92 -2.67
N PHE A 32 4.35 20.67 -2.94
CA PHE A 32 3.00 20.12 -2.88
C PHE A 32 2.68 19.47 -1.53
N SER A 33 3.71 18.93 -0.87
CA SER A 33 3.58 18.29 0.44
C SER A 33 4.89 18.30 1.22
N LYS A 34 4.82 18.71 2.49
CA LYS A 34 5.96 18.74 3.41
C LYS A 34 6.33 17.35 3.97
N PHE A 35 5.40 16.39 3.98
CA PHE A 35 5.56 15.09 4.65
C PHE A 35 5.59 13.89 3.69
N GLY A 36 5.64 14.14 2.38
CA GLY A 36 5.61 13.09 1.36
C GLY A 36 4.29 13.06 0.59
N ILE A 37 4.29 12.26 -0.47
CA ILE A 37 3.16 12.06 -1.38
C ILE A 37 2.73 10.59 -1.41
N CYS A 38 2.99 9.85 -0.32
CA CYS A 38 2.72 8.41 -0.22
C CYS A 38 1.30 8.04 -0.58
N ALA A 39 0.32 8.80 -0.08
CA ALA A 39 -1.09 8.59 -0.40
C ALA A 39 -1.36 8.60 -1.92
N ALA A 40 -0.75 9.54 -2.63
CA ALA A 40 -0.88 9.61 -4.08
C ALA A 40 -0.08 8.55 -4.81
N LEU A 41 1.13 8.24 -4.37
CA LEU A 41 1.91 7.16 -4.98
C LEU A 41 1.22 5.80 -4.82
N ALA A 42 0.66 5.50 -3.65
CA ALA A 42 -0.09 4.27 -3.41
C ALA A 42 -1.37 4.21 -4.27
N ALA A 43 -2.13 5.30 -4.36
CA ALA A 43 -3.31 5.36 -5.22
C ALA A 43 -2.96 5.21 -6.72
N HIS A 44 -1.94 5.92 -7.19
CA HIS A 44 -1.45 5.80 -8.57
C HIS A 44 -0.88 4.40 -8.86
N TRP A 45 -0.27 3.75 -7.88
CA TRP A 45 0.18 2.36 -8.02
C TRP A 45 -0.98 1.40 -8.25
N ILE A 46 -2.05 1.51 -7.45
CA ILE A 46 -3.27 0.72 -7.62
C ILE A 46 -3.83 0.94 -9.02
N LYS A 47 -4.04 2.20 -9.39
CA LYS A 47 -4.59 2.59 -10.69
C LYS A 47 -3.75 2.05 -11.85
N SER A 48 -2.42 2.17 -11.76
CA SER A 48 -1.52 1.74 -12.84
C SER A 48 -1.49 0.23 -13.00
N ASN A 49 -1.62 -0.53 -11.92
CA ASN A 49 -1.64 -2.00 -12.00
C ASN A 49 -3.02 -2.55 -12.37
N ALA A 50 -4.10 -1.84 -12.03
CA ALA A 50 -5.47 -2.32 -12.23
C ALA A 50 -6.05 -1.96 -13.60
N VAL A 51 -5.68 -0.80 -14.15
CA VAL A 51 -6.37 -0.19 -15.31
C VAL A 51 -5.44 0.17 -16.46
N ASP A 52 -4.19 0.53 -16.17
CA ASP A 52 -3.28 1.01 -17.21
C ASP A 52 -2.52 -0.11 -17.92
N GLU A 53 -2.16 0.14 -19.18
CA GLU A 53 -1.20 -0.70 -19.91
C GLU A 53 0.23 -0.57 -19.37
N MET A 54 0.55 0.60 -18.78
CA MET A 54 1.88 0.90 -18.24
C MET A 54 1.83 1.00 -16.72
N GLY A 55 2.68 0.20 -16.06
CA GLY A 55 2.84 0.23 -14.61
C GLY A 55 3.45 1.55 -14.11
N LEU A 56 3.26 1.82 -12.82
CA LEU A 56 3.86 2.99 -12.16
C LEU A 56 5.40 3.09 -12.35
N PRO A 57 6.20 2.01 -12.28
CA PRO A 57 7.65 2.14 -12.50
C PRO A 57 7.98 2.62 -13.92
N ASP A 58 7.24 2.22 -14.94
CA ASP A 58 7.45 2.70 -16.32
C ASP A 58 7.13 4.18 -16.44
N ARG A 59 6.00 4.61 -15.85
CA ARG A 59 5.58 6.02 -15.82
C ARG A 59 6.61 6.90 -15.12
N LEU A 60 7.17 6.42 -14.01
CA LEU A 60 8.24 7.10 -13.26
C LEU A 60 9.61 7.00 -13.94
N GLY A 61 9.75 6.28 -15.06
CA GLY A 61 11.02 6.10 -15.76
C GLY A 61 12.01 5.24 -14.99
N LEU A 62 11.54 4.32 -14.15
CA LEU A 62 12.38 3.43 -13.33
C LEU A 62 12.68 2.10 -14.01
N THR A 63 11.99 1.79 -15.11
CA THR A 63 12.30 0.64 -15.93
C THR A 63 13.32 0.99 -17.01
N PRO A 64 14.30 0.11 -17.25
CA PRO A 64 15.25 0.30 -18.33
C PRO A 64 14.58 0.07 -19.68
N THR A 65 14.79 0.99 -20.62
CA THR A 65 14.50 0.78 -22.03
C THR A 65 15.64 0.00 -22.67
N THR A 66 15.28 -1.10 -23.34
CA THR A 66 16.19 -1.88 -24.16
C THR A 66 16.14 -1.34 -25.58
N GLN A 67 17.25 -0.83 -26.09
CA GLN A 67 17.40 -0.44 -27.50
C GLN A 67 18.28 -1.46 -28.22
N ASN A 68 17.77 -2.00 -29.34
CA ASN A 68 18.57 -2.84 -30.22
C ASN A 68 19.31 -1.94 -31.20
N VAL A 69 20.64 -1.93 -31.10
CA VAL A 69 21.53 -1.15 -31.98
C VAL A 69 22.39 -2.16 -32.74
N GLY A 70 21.90 -2.60 -33.91
CA GLY A 70 22.52 -3.66 -34.70
C GLY A 70 22.49 -5.01 -33.94
N PRO A 71 23.63 -5.73 -33.84
CA PRO A 71 23.68 -7.02 -33.13
C PRO A 71 23.72 -6.88 -31.59
N PHE A 72 23.74 -5.65 -31.07
CA PHE A 72 23.85 -5.39 -29.64
C PHE A 72 22.53 -4.91 -29.06
N SER A 73 22.24 -5.37 -27.85
CA SER A 73 21.14 -4.88 -27.02
C SER A 73 21.70 -3.96 -25.94
N LEU A 74 21.37 -2.67 -26.01
CA LEU A 74 21.78 -1.67 -25.02
C LEU A 74 20.65 -1.42 -24.03
N ARG A 75 20.95 -1.60 -22.74
CA ARG A 75 20.02 -1.34 -21.65
C ARG A 75 20.25 0.08 -21.13
N THR A 76 19.37 1.00 -21.49
CA THR A 76 19.38 2.39 -20.99
C THR A 76 18.39 2.54 -19.83
N TYR A 77 18.85 3.01 -18.67
CA TYR A 77 17.95 3.38 -17.59
C TYR A 77 17.42 4.79 -17.88
N ARG A 78 16.10 4.95 -17.99
CA ARG A 78 15.52 6.29 -18.02
C ARG A 78 15.88 7.00 -16.70
N SER A 79 16.19 8.28 -16.80
CA SER A 79 16.20 9.13 -15.60
C SER A 79 14.79 9.20 -15.04
N LEU A 80 14.67 9.39 -13.72
CA LEU A 80 13.41 9.65 -13.04
C LEU A 80 12.55 10.62 -13.87
N ASN A 81 11.33 10.21 -14.21
CA ASN A 81 10.38 11.06 -14.92
C ASN A 81 9.83 12.14 -13.98
N ILE A 82 10.52 13.28 -13.96
CA ILE A 82 10.19 14.42 -13.09
C ILE A 82 8.79 14.96 -13.39
N GLY A 83 8.36 14.94 -14.66
CA GLY A 83 7.03 15.42 -15.06
C GLY A 83 5.91 14.61 -14.43
N GLU A 84 6.04 13.29 -14.48
CA GLU A 84 5.09 12.37 -13.84
C GLU A 84 5.08 12.54 -12.31
N LEU A 85 6.26 12.64 -11.70
CA LEU A 85 6.38 12.85 -10.25
C LEU A 85 5.72 14.16 -9.79
N ILE A 86 5.89 15.24 -10.57
CA ILE A 86 5.22 16.53 -10.32
C ILE A 86 3.70 16.39 -10.44
N ARG A 87 3.21 15.63 -11.44
CA ARG A 87 1.77 15.37 -11.60
C ARG A 87 1.19 14.67 -10.38
N ILE A 88 1.81 13.59 -9.91
CA ILE A 88 1.39 12.87 -8.69
C ILE A 88 1.41 13.81 -7.48
N GLY A 89 2.43 14.67 -7.37
CA GLY A 89 2.49 15.69 -6.32
C GLY A 89 1.34 16.70 -6.39
N ARG A 90 0.96 17.15 -7.59
CA ARG A 90 -0.20 18.05 -7.77
C ARG A 90 -1.51 17.38 -7.38
N ASP A 91 -1.71 16.12 -7.77
CA ASP A 91 -2.91 15.37 -7.39
C ASP A 91 -3.03 15.30 -5.86
N PHE A 92 -1.93 14.93 -5.18
CA PHE A 92 -1.87 14.94 -3.71
C PHE A 92 -2.25 16.31 -3.13
N HIS A 93 -1.72 17.38 -3.70
CA HIS A 93 -2.01 18.73 -3.25
C HIS A 93 -3.50 19.04 -3.41
N THR A 94 -4.09 18.76 -4.58
CA THR A 94 -5.52 18.96 -4.83
C THR A 94 -6.40 18.18 -3.85
N TRP A 95 -6.00 16.97 -3.46
CA TRP A 95 -6.77 16.16 -2.53
C TRP A 95 -6.68 16.61 -1.06
N THR A 96 -5.68 17.43 -0.72
CA THR A 96 -5.38 17.81 0.67
C THR A 96 -5.53 19.31 0.95
N TYR A 97 -5.43 20.16 -0.08
CA TYR A 97 -5.46 21.61 0.06
C TYR A 97 -6.86 22.13 0.41
N GLY A 98 -6.92 23.29 1.09
CA GLY A 98 -8.17 24.01 1.37
C GLY A 98 -9.13 23.32 2.35
N GLY A 99 -8.64 22.39 3.19
CA GLY A 99 -9.49 21.61 4.09
C GLY A 99 -10.11 20.37 3.44
N GLY A 100 -9.60 19.97 2.28
CA GLY A 100 -10.00 18.74 1.60
C GLY A 100 -9.84 17.50 2.49
N ARG A 101 -10.82 16.60 2.43
CA ARG A 101 -10.74 15.30 3.11
C ARG A 101 -9.96 14.33 2.22
N GLN A 102 -8.68 14.14 2.54
CA GLN A 102 -7.75 13.32 1.75
C GLN A 102 -8.33 11.95 1.37
N GLY A 103 -8.88 11.20 2.33
CA GLY A 103 -9.44 9.86 2.09
C GLY A 103 -10.55 9.86 1.03
N PRO A 104 -11.67 10.58 1.25
CA PRO A 104 -12.74 10.69 0.26
C PRO A 104 -12.30 11.19 -1.12
N ASN A 105 -11.36 12.13 -1.19
CA ASN A 105 -10.86 12.63 -2.47
C ASN A 105 -10.08 11.56 -3.25
N ILE A 106 -9.29 10.74 -2.57
CA ILE A 106 -8.55 9.62 -3.18
C ILE A 106 -9.51 8.51 -3.62
N GLU A 107 -10.49 8.18 -2.77
CA GLU A 107 -11.53 7.20 -3.05
C GLU A 107 -12.32 7.60 -4.30
N ASN A 108 -12.82 8.83 -4.35
CA ASN A 108 -13.50 9.39 -5.52
C ASN A 108 -12.62 9.41 -6.77
N TRP A 109 -11.32 9.70 -6.61
CA TRP A 109 -10.39 9.66 -7.74
C TRP A 109 -10.24 8.23 -8.27
N LEU A 110 -9.96 7.24 -7.42
CA LEU A 110 -9.85 5.82 -7.82
C LEU A 110 -11.14 5.34 -8.50
N ILE A 111 -12.30 5.68 -7.95
CA ILE A 111 -13.60 5.36 -8.56
C ILE A 111 -13.75 6.02 -9.93
N GLY A 112 -13.37 7.31 -10.04
CA GLY A 112 -13.35 8.03 -11.31
C GLY A 112 -12.34 7.48 -12.34
N GLN A 113 -11.40 6.63 -11.94
CA GLN A 113 -10.50 5.90 -12.83
C GLN A 113 -11.06 4.53 -13.25
N GLY A 114 -12.29 4.19 -12.84
CA GLY A 114 -12.96 2.93 -13.17
C GLY A 114 -12.73 1.79 -12.17
N LEU A 115 -12.23 2.07 -10.97
CA LEU A 115 -12.18 1.08 -9.89
C LEU A 115 -13.47 1.09 -9.07
N HIS A 116 -13.81 -0.06 -8.50
CA HIS A 116 -14.94 -0.22 -7.59
C HIS A 116 -14.43 -0.49 -6.18
N GLN A 117 -14.88 0.30 -5.20
CA GLN A 117 -14.58 0.04 -3.80
C GLN A 117 -15.54 -1.05 -3.28
N GLU A 118 -15.00 -2.13 -2.75
CA GLU A 118 -15.81 -3.25 -2.24
C GLU A 118 -16.04 -3.15 -0.72
N TYR A 119 -14.94 -3.08 0.02
CA TYR A 119 -14.96 -3.13 1.49
C TYR A 119 -13.91 -2.18 2.07
N ARG A 120 -14.24 -1.63 3.25
CA ARG A 120 -13.32 -0.89 4.10
C ARG A 120 -13.26 -1.58 5.46
N TRP A 121 -12.05 -1.89 5.91
CA TRP A 121 -11.78 -2.31 7.29
C TRP A 121 -10.97 -1.23 7.98
N SER A 122 -11.34 -0.82 9.18
CA SER A 122 -10.69 0.32 9.84
C SER A 122 -10.67 0.22 11.36
N THR A 123 -10.10 1.24 12.02
CA THR A 123 -10.22 1.44 13.47
C THR A 123 -11.59 1.93 13.93
N SER A 124 -12.60 2.01 13.05
CA SER A 124 -13.95 2.42 13.47
C SER A 124 -14.50 1.45 14.52
N GLU A 125 -15.17 1.99 15.55
CA GLU A 125 -15.68 1.22 16.71
C GLU A 125 -16.63 0.09 16.31
N ILE A 126 -17.31 0.22 15.16
CA ILE A 126 -18.23 -0.78 14.62
C ILE A 126 -17.48 -2.02 14.13
N ASP A 127 -16.35 -1.85 13.43
CA ASP A 127 -15.50 -2.98 13.01
C ASP A 127 -14.90 -3.70 14.22
N GLU A 128 -14.50 -2.94 15.25
CA GLU A 128 -13.96 -3.51 16.47
C GLU A 128 -15.03 -4.22 17.32
N ALA A 129 -16.26 -3.73 17.30
CA ALA A 129 -17.41 -4.37 17.94
C ALA A 129 -17.80 -5.67 17.22
N LEU A 130 -17.88 -5.65 15.88
CA LEU A 130 -18.27 -6.81 15.06
C LEU A 130 -17.30 -8.00 15.23
N ASN A 131 -15.99 -7.74 15.35
CA ASN A 131 -14.99 -8.79 15.54
C ASN A 131 -14.95 -9.37 16.97
N ASN A 132 -15.64 -8.75 17.94
CA ASN A 132 -15.62 -9.14 19.36
C ASN A 132 -16.99 -9.63 19.86
N PHE A 133 -17.96 -9.91 18.99
CA PHE A 133 -19.24 -10.47 19.42
C PHE A 133 -19.07 -11.88 20.00
N VAL A 134 -19.53 -12.05 21.24
CA VAL A 134 -19.65 -13.36 21.89
C VAL A 134 -21.12 -13.54 22.25
N VAL A 135 -21.74 -14.61 21.74
CA VAL A 135 -23.08 -15.02 22.18
C VAL A 135 -22.91 -15.80 23.48
N LEU A 136 -23.42 -15.25 24.59
CA LEU A 136 -23.37 -15.90 25.90
C LEU A 136 -24.71 -16.58 26.21
N PRO A 137 -24.70 -17.84 26.69
CA PRO A 137 -25.86 -18.46 27.30
C PRO A 137 -26.37 -17.65 28.51
N PRO A 138 -27.68 -17.72 28.82
CA PRO A 138 -28.24 -17.05 30.00
C PRO A 138 -27.52 -17.48 31.29
N GLY A 139 -27.09 -16.50 32.09
CA GLY A 139 -26.46 -16.75 33.40
C GLY A 139 -24.94 -16.90 33.38
N GLN A 140 -24.28 -16.82 32.21
CA GLN A 140 -22.83 -16.89 32.12
C GLN A 140 -22.20 -15.49 32.14
N ALA A 141 -21.21 -15.28 33.01
CA ALA A 141 -20.45 -14.03 33.06
C ALA A 141 -19.66 -13.85 31.75
N ALA A 142 -19.57 -12.62 31.27
CA ALA A 142 -18.76 -12.32 30.09
C ALA A 142 -17.30 -12.67 30.38
N PRO A 143 -16.63 -13.41 29.47
CA PRO A 143 -15.20 -13.68 29.64
C PRO A 143 -14.42 -12.37 29.66
N ALA A 144 -13.29 -12.35 30.37
CA ALA A 144 -12.39 -11.21 30.34
C ALA A 144 -11.99 -10.92 28.89
N ARG A 145 -12.17 -9.66 28.46
CA ARG A 145 -11.85 -9.24 27.09
C ARG A 145 -10.36 -9.53 26.84
N PRO A 146 -10.00 -10.37 25.85
CA PRO A 146 -8.60 -10.56 25.52
C PRO A 146 -7.99 -9.21 25.08
N PRO A 147 -6.69 -8.98 25.32
CA PRO A 147 -6.03 -7.77 24.87
C PRO A 147 -6.20 -7.63 23.35
N ALA A 148 -6.58 -6.43 22.90
CA ALA A 148 -6.74 -6.17 21.48
C ALA A 148 -5.42 -6.47 20.74
N PRO A 149 -5.46 -7.20 19.60
CA PRO A 149 -4.24 -7.50 18.86
C PRO A 149 -3.57 -6.22 18.38
N PRO A 150 -2.23 -6.19 18.26
CA PRO A 150 -1.52 -5.03 17.77
C PRO A 150 -1.88 -4.73 16.30
N ILE A 151 -1.68 -3.47 15.89
CA ILE A 151 -2.09 -2.95 14.58
C ILE A 151 -1.59 -3.77 13.39
N ASN A 152 -0.37 -4.31 13.44
CA ASN A 152 0.19 -5.15 12.37
C ASN A 152 -0.64 -6.42 12.16
N ILE A 153 -1.10 -7.06 13.25
CA ILE A 153 -1.95 -8.24 13.19
C ILE A 153 -3.34 -7.88 12.66
N LYS A 154 -3.91 -6.75 13.12
CA LYS A 154 -5.21 -6.26 12.61
C LYS A 154 -5.17 -6.00 11.10
N LEU A 155 -4.11 -5.35 10.62
CA LEU A 155 -3.88 -5.10 9.20
C LEU A 155 -3.76 -6.41 8.41
N VAL A 156 -2.94 -7.36 8.86
CA VAL A 156 -2.82 -8.67 8.19
C VAL A 156 -4.17 -9.40 8.15
N ASN A 157 -4.93 -9.39 9.24
CA ASN A 157 -6.25 -10.00 9.28
C ASN A 157 -7.24 -9.36 8.29
N ALA A 158 -7.18 -8.04 8.09
CA ALA A 158 -7.95 -7.37 7.06
C ALA A 158 -7.48 -7.78 5.65
N LEU A 159 -6.17 -7.79 5.42
CA LEU A 159 -5.57 -8.17 4.13
C LEU A 159 -5.89 -9.63 3.72
N ARG A 160 -5.98 -10.55 4.69
CA ARG A 160 -6.39 -11.95 4.45
C ARG A 160 -7.82 -12.08 3.89
N LYS A 161 -8.68 -11.08 4.08
CA LYS A 161 -10.07 -11.09 3.57
C LYS A 161 -10.17 -10.73 2.09
N LEU A 162 -9.16 -10.07 1.53
CA LEU A 162 -9.16 -9.69 0.11
C LEU A 162 -9.01 -10.92 -0.77
N LYS A 163 -9.62 -10.86 -1.95
CA LYS A 163 -9.55 -11.90 -3.00
C LYS A 163 -9.51 -11.20 -4.34
N ASP A 164 -8.41 -11.36 -5.06
CA ASP A 164 -8.18 -10.71 -6.36
C ASP A 164 -8.48 -9.20 -6.32
N ALA A 165 -7.95 -8.52 -5.30
CA ALA A 165 -8.28 -7.12 -5.02
C ALA A 165 -7.04 -6.31 -4.64
N TYR A 166 -7.11 -5.03 -4.92
CA TYR A 166 -6.11 -4.03 -4.54
C TYR A 166 -6.46 -3.44 -3.17
N ALA A 167 -5.50 -3.43 -2.26
CA ALA A 167 -5.58 -2.77 -0.98
C ALA A 167 -4.94 -1.39 -1.05
N TYR A 168 -5.70 -0.33 -0.72
CA TYR A 168 -5.15 0.94 -0.29
C TYR A 168 -5.07 0.94 1.24
N ILE A 169 -3.84 0.93 1.77
CA ILE A 169 -3.58 0.70 3.19
C ILE A 169 -3.08 2.00 3.80
N THR A 170 -3.79 2.53 4.79
CA THR A 170 -3.35 3.71 5.53
C THR A 170 -3.12 3.41 6.99
N PHE A 171 -2.17 4.10 7.60
CA PHE A 171 -1.93 4.01 9.03
C PHE A 171 -1.33 5.30 9.58
N SER A 172 -1.66 5.61 10.83
CA SER A 172 -1.31 6.87 11.49
C SER A 172 -0.58 6.65 12.82
N GLY A 173 0.24 7.63 13.13
CA GLY A 173 0.83 7.86 14.44
C GLY A 173 0.37 9.20 15.01
N ARG A 174 0.93 9.58 16.16
CA ARG A 174 0.59 10.86 16.81
C ARG A 174 0.89 12.09 15.94
N ARG A 175 1.86 12.00 15.03
CA ARG A 175 2.44 13.15 14.30
C ARG A 175 2.44 13.00 12.78
N ALA A 176 2.15 11.83 12.24
CA ALA A 176 2.24 11.56 10.81
C ALA A 176 1.30 10.42 10.41
N GLY A 177 0.92 10.42 9.14
CA GLY A 177 0.27 9.30 8.47
C GLY A 177 1.17 8.74 7.37
N HIS A 178 0.93 7.50 6.98
CA HIS A 178 1.58 6.88 5.82
C HIS A 178 0.57 6.01 5.07
N ALA A 179 0.84 5.82 3.79
CA ALA A 179 0.01 5.00 2.92
C ALA A 179 0.91 4.10 2.05
N VAL A 180 0.47 2.86 1.90
CA VAL A 180 1.07 1.82 1.08
C VAL A 180 -0.04 1.11 0.31
N SER A 181 0.32 0.29 -0.66
CA SER A 181 -0.67 -0.47 -1.43
C SER A 181 -0.25 -1.91 -1.63
N ALA A 182 -1.23 -2.78 -1.85
CA ALA A 182 -0.98 -4.18 -2.20
C ALA A 182 -2.00 -4.66 -3.23
N TRP A 183 -1.68 -5.72 -3.94
CA TRP A 183 -2.64 -6.55 -4.64
C TRP A 183 -2.53 -7.97 -4.09
N ILE A 184 -3.66 -8.61 -3.87
CA ILE A 184 -3.74 -9.92 -3.22
C ILE A 184 -4.58 -10.84 -4.12
N ALA A 185 -3.97 -11.93 -4.57
CA ALA A 185 -4.63 -12.91 -5.42
C ALA A 185 -5.80 -13.61 -4.72
N ASP A 186 -6.72 -14.19 -5.50
CA ASP A 186 -7.69 -15.16 -4.99
C ASP A 186 -7.05 -16.55 -4.92
N ASP A 187 -7.12 -17.22 -3.78
CA ASP A 187 -6.62 -18.60 -3.57
C ASP A 187 -7.27 -19.62 -4.51
N ARG A 188 -8.43 -19.28 -5.08
CA ARG A 188 -9.17 -20.14 -6.01
C ARG A 188 -8.65 -20.08 -7.44
N VAL A 189 -7.88 -19.04 -7.77
CA VAL A 189 -7.31 -18.84 -9.09
C VAL A 189 -5.86 -19.27 -9.04
N ASN A 190 -5.46 -20.18 -9.93
CA ASN A 190 -4.07 -20.58 -10.04
C ASN A 190 -3.24 -19.44 -10.66
N SER A 191 -2.82 -18.51 -9.81
CA SER A 191 -1.99 -17.35 -10.15
C SER A 191 -0.53 -17.67 -9.83
N ASP A 192 0.38 -17.25 -10.72
CA ASP A 192 1.83 -17.28 -10.50
C ASP A 192 2.30 -16.17 -9.53
N ILE A 193 1.37 -15.35 -9.05
CA ILE A 193 1.55 -14.27 -8.07
C ILE A 193 0.55 -14.47 -6.95
N GLY A 194 1.04 -14.57 -5.72
CA GLY A 194 0.20 -14.54 -4.52
C GLY A 194 -0.11 -13.11 -4.10
N ALA A 195 0.90 -12.24 -4.10
CA ALA A 195 0.70 -10.82 -3.80
C ALA A 195 1.75 -9.91 -4.42
N LEU A 196 1.37 -8.66 -4.63
CA LEU A 196 2.26 -7.53 -4.89
C LEU A 196 2.11 -6.52 -3.76
N PHE A 197 3.21 -5.92 -3.34
CA PHE A 197 3.23 -4.93 -2.27
C PHE A 197 4.09 -3.74 -2.67
N PHE A 198 3.57 -2.53 -2.51
CA PHE A 198 4.27 -1.30 -2.80
C PHE A 198 4.28 -0.35 -1.61
N ASP A 199 5.48 0.04 -1.19
CA ASP A 199 5.69 1.15 -0.27
C ASP A 199 6.45 2.28 -0.99
N PRO A 200 5.87 3.49 -1.07
CA PRO A 200 6.53 4.69 -1.59
C PRO A 200 7.93 4.99 -1.02
N ASN A 201 8.30 4.46 0.14
CA ASN A 201 9.62 4.66 0.74
C ASN A 201 10.66 3.60 0.33
N TYR A 202 10.24 2.41 -0.10
CA TYR A 202 11.14 1.30 -0.40
C TYR A 202 11.02 0.73 -1.82
N GLY A 203 9.88 0.89 -2.49
CA GLY A 203 9.58 0.29 -3.80
C GLY A 203 8.60 -0.87 -3.70
N GLU A 204 8.60 -1.72 -4.71
CA GLU A 204 7.65 -2.83 -4.85
C GLU A 204 8.30 -4.19 -4.65
N TYR A 205 7.51 -5.12 -4.11
CA TYR A 205 7.86 -6.48 -3.79
C TYR A 205 6.79 -7.43 -4.35
N ARG A 206 7.23 -8.57 -4.88
CA ARG A 206 6.40 -9.65 -5.38
C ARG A 206 6.59 -10.90 -4.53
N PHE A 207 5.48 -11.57 -4.24
CA PHE A 207 5.42 -12.82 -3.49
C PHE A 207 4.66 -13.85 -4.31
N GLN A 208 5.22 -15.06 -4.42
CA GLN A 208 4.54 -16.17 -5.10
C GLN A 208 3.37 -16.70 -4.28
N SER A 209 3.49 -16.69 -2.95
CA SER A 209 2.41 -17.08 -2.03
C SER A 209 1.85 -15.88 -1.29
N ARG A 210 0.54 -15.91 -1.01
CA ARG A 210 -0.10 -14.92 -0.13
C ARG A 210 0.37 -15.06 1.32
N ASN A 211 0.63 -16.28 1.78
CA ASN A 211 1.11 -16.51 3.14
C ASN A 211 2.50 -15.91 3.35
N ASP A 212 3.40 -16.09 2.39
CA ASP A 212 4.71 -15.42 2.37
C ASP A 212 4.57 -13.89 2.49
N PHE A 213 3.60 -13.30 1.77
CA PHE A 213 3.30 -11.88 1.89
C PHE A 213 2.76 -11.48 3.26
N PHE A 214 1.88 -12.28 3.87
CA PHE A 214 1.32 -11.95 5.18
C PHE A 214 2.38 -12.01 6.28
N ASP A 215 3.23 -13.04 6.26
CA ASP A 215 4.35 -13.20 7.20
C ASP A 215 5.36 -12.06 7.00
N PHE A 216 5.67 -11.72 5.74
CA PHE A 216 6.44 -10.53 5.39
C PHE A 216 5.83 -9.25 5.95
N PHE A 217 4.55 -8.98 5.70
CA PHE A 217 3.91 -7.72 6.02
C PHE A 217 3.85 -7.51 7.53
N GLU A 218 3.61 -8.57 8.29
CA GLU A 218 3.64 -8.54 9.75
C GLU A 218 5.02 -8.11 10.28
N GLU A 219 6.09 -8.77 9.81
CA GLU A 219 7.46 -8.46 10.22
C GLU A 219 7.90 -7.08 9.74
N TYR A 220 7.60 -6.76 8.48
CA TYR A 220 7.87 -5.47 7.84
C TYR A 220 7.23 -4.33 8.62
N TYR A 221 5.95 -4.42 8.95
CA TYR A 221 5.26 -3.34 9.66
C TYR A 221 5.88 -3.11 11.04
N ARG A 222 6.14 -4.20 11.77
CA ARG A 222 6.79 -4.15 13.08
C ARG A 222 8.16 -3.46 12.99
N HIS A 223 8.96 -3.80 11.97
CA HIS A 223 10.29 -3.23 11.77
C HIS A 223 10.30 -1.80 11.23
N ALA A 224 9.46 -1.50 10.25
CA ALA A 224 9.48 -0.22 9.54
C ALA A 224 8.72 0.88 10.28
N TYR A 225 7.65 0.52 11.02
CA TYR A 225 6.66 1.49 11.49
C TYR A 225 6.31 1.41 12.98
N MET A 226 6.66 0.33 13.67
CA MET A 226 6.44 0.22 15.12
C MET A 226 7.69 0.50 15.95
N SER A 227 8.90 0.31 15.41
CA SER A 227 10.16 0.45 16.15
C SER A 227 10.83 1.85 16.07
N GLY A 228 10.18 2.85 15.48
CA GLY A 228 10.74 4.21 15.38
C GLY A 228 10.79 4.95 16.72
N TRP A 229 11.85 5.73 16.98
CA TRP A 229 11.96 6.55 18.20
C TRP A 229 11.02 7.77 18.15
N PHE A 230 10.90 8.43 16.99
CA PHE A 230 10.19 9.72 16.85
C PHE A 230 8.81 9.62 16.20
N ILE A 231 8.60 8.66 15.30
CA ILE A 231 7.33 8.42 14.62
C ILE A 231 7.03 6.93 14.74
N ARG A 232 5.88 6.61 15.33
CA ARG A 232 5.35 5.25 15.45
C ARG A 232 3.92 5.26 14.95
N PHE A 233 3.58 4.31 14.09
CA PHE A 233 2.25 4.18 13.50
C PHE A 233 1.47 3.10 14.25
N THR A 234 0.85 3.49 15.35
CA THR A 234 0.15 2.57 16.28
C THR A 234 -1.24 3.06 16.66
N ARG A 235 -1.81 4.01 15.90
CA ARG A 235 -3.12 4.61 16.21
C ARG A 235 -4.18 4.14 15.23
N ASP A 236 -4.38 4.90 14.16
CA ASP A 236 -5.44 4.65 13.20
C ASP A 236 -4.91 3.81 12.05
N TRP A 237 -5.79 3.01 11.46
CA TRP A 237 -5.49 2.28 10.23
C TRP A 237 -6.76 2.06 9.40
N SER A 238 -6.56 1.92 8.10
CA SER A 238 -7.60 1.42 7.20
C SER A 238 -7.00 0.52 6.12
N VAL A 239 -7.81 -0.41 5.64
CA VAL A 239 -7.60 -1.18 4.42
C VAL A 239 -8.85 -1.00 3.57
N ASP A 240 -8.70 -0.30 2.45
CA ASP A 240 -9.76 -0.08 1.47
C ASP A 240 -9.51 -0.97 0.26
N ALA A 241 -10.44 -1.89 -0.02
CA ALA A 241 -10.35 -2.83 -1.13
C ALA A 241 -10.97 -2.27 -2.39
N TYR A 242 -10.25 -2.40 -3.51
CA TYR A 242 -10.66 -1.97 -4.83
C TYR A 242 -10.49 -3.09 -5.87
N THR A 243 -11.43 -3.19 -6.79
CA THR A 243 -11.39 -4.12 -7.93
C THR A 243 -11.70 -3.41 -9.25
N CYS A 244 -11.28 -4.01 -10.36
CA CYS A 244 -11.60 -3.53 -11.72
C CYS A 244 -12.68 -4.38 -12.41
N LYS A 245 -13.26 -5.35 -11.70
CA LYS A 245 -14.33 -6.22 -12.20
C LYS A 245 -15.68 -5.69 -11.73
N VAL A 246 -16.57 -5.40 -12.67
CA VAL A 246 -17.99 -5.19 -12.39
C VAL A 246 -18.63 -6.58 -12.32
N TRP A 247 -19.11 -6.98 -11.14
CA TRP A 247 -19.91 -8.20 -10.97
C TRP A 247 -21.37 -7.94 -11.33
#